data_AF-A0A5C7SBD9-F1
#
_entry.id   AF-A0A5C7SBD9-F1
#
_cell.length_a   1.000
_cell.length_b   1.000
_cell.length_c   1.000
_cell.angle_alpha   90.00
_cell.angle_beta   90.00
_cell.angle_gamma   90.00
#
_symmetry.space_group_name_H-M   'P 1'
#
loop_
_entity.id
_entity.type
_entity.pdbx_description
1 polymer ?
#
loop_
_entity_poly.entity_id
_entity_poly.type
_entity_poly.pdbx_seq_one_letter_code
_entity_poly.pdbx_strand_id
1 'polypeptide(L)'
;MKPSLKISCALTLALLAGGASAAPIYWTDWTGSDQDPGVGFIGSGTITTPTSTVSVTYTNARGIAFYQPSGGTYFYSNGTDGPAGTSPYTSAQVDNRPPTADIVALQYAGTQSLVFSQAIANPVFAFVSLNGNGYGFDQDFDILSFGDASDGNACGYWGCGTSYK
;
A
#
# COMPACT_ATOMS: atom_id res chain seq x y z
N MET A 1 45.08 -59.91 -5.16
CA MET A 1 44.13 -58.86 -5.58
C MET A 1 43.61 -58.19 -4.31
N LYS A 2 43.92 -56.91 -4.07
CA LYS A 2 43.42 -56.11 -2.92
C LYS A 2 42.34 -55.16 -3.44
N PRO A 3 41.19 -54.97 -2.77
CA PRO A 3 40.14 -54.10 -3.27
C PRO A 3 40.48 -52.64 -2.98
N SER A 4 40.37 -51.80 -4.01
CA SER A 4 40.52 -50.35 -3.92
C SER A 4 39.22 -49.75 -3.39
N LEU A 5 39.25 -49.20 -2.17
CA LEU A 5 38.12 -48.48 -1.60
C LEU A 5 38.02 -47.09 -2.26
N LYS A 6 37.05 -46.89 -3.15
CA LYS A 6 36.74 -45.59 -3.75
C LYS A 6 35.80 -44.84 -2.80
N ILE A 7 36.33 -43.87 -2.07
CA ILE A 7 35.53 -42.94 -1.27
C ILE A 7 35.05 -41.82 -2.20
N SER A 8 33.79 -41.89 -2.62
CA SER A 8 33.12 -40.77 -3.30
C SER A 8 32.71 -39.74 -2.25
N CYS A 9 33.41 -38.61 -2.22
CA CYS A 9 33.05 -37.46 -1.41
C CYS A 9 31.91 -36.71 -2.12
N ALA A 10 30.68 -36.84 -1.62
CA ALA A 10 29.55 -36.07 -2.11
C ALA A 10 29.63 -34.64 -1.54
N LEU A 11 29.83 -33.66 -2.42
CA LEU A 11 29.84 -32.24 -2.07
C LEU A 11 28.38 -31.74 -2.04
N THR A 12 27.81 -31.58 -0.86
CA THR A 12 26.45 -31.02 -0.69
C THR A 12 26.53 -29.50 -0.83
N LEU A 13 26.08 -28.96 -1.97
CA LEU A 13 25.98 -27.52 -2.19
C LEU A 13 24.71 -27.01 -1.49
N ALA A 14 24.85 -26.43 -0.30
CA ALA A 14 23.76 -25.73 0.37
C ALA A 14 23.53 -24.40 -0.35
N LEU A 15 22.48 -24.31 -1.18
CA LEU A 15 21.98 -23.03 -1.68
C LEU A 15 21.42 -22.25 -0.49
N LEU A 16 22.14 -21.21 -0.06
CA LEU A 16 21.58 -20.15 0.76
C LEU A 16 20.63 -19.35 -0.13
N ALA A 17 19.35 -19.74 -0.14
CA ALA A 17 18.30 -18.86 -0.63
C ALA A 17 18.25 -17.67 0.33
N GLY A 18 18.77 -16.52 -0.10
CA GLY A 18 18.52 -15.26 0.60
C GLY A 18 17.01 -15.04 0.65
N GLY A 19 16.46 -14.79 1.84
CA GLY A 19 15.05 -14.44 1.97
C GLY A 19 14.78 -13.19 1.15
N ALA A 20 13.86 -13.28 0.19
CA ALA A 20 13.32 -12.10 -0.46
C ALA A 20 12.42 -11.40 0.57
N SER A 21 12.86 -10.26 1.10
CA SER A 21 11.97 -9.31 1.76
C SER A 21 11.35 -8.42 0.69
N ALA A 22 10.10 -7.98 0.86
CA ALA A 22 9.59 -6.96 -0.02
C ALA A 22 10.35 -5.64 0.23
N ALA A 23 10.22 -4.69 -0.69
CA ALA A 23 10.70 -3.34 -0.42
C ALA A 23 9.64 -2.62 0.44
N PRO A 24 10.04 -1.84 1.45
CA PRO A 24 9.09 -1.00 2.17
C PRO A 24 8.44 -0.02 1.18
N ILE A 25 7.12 0.11 1.28
CA ILE A 25 6.37 1.12 0.54
C ILE A 25 6.49 2.45 1.27
N TYR A 26 6.94 3.46 0.52
CA TYR A 26 6.93 4.84 0.95
C TYR A 26 5.57 5.44 0.63
N TRP A 27 4.72 5.52 1.65
CA TRP A 27 3.37 6.05 1.54
C TRP A 27 3.39 7.58 1.45
N THR A 28 2.39 8.14 0.77
CA THR A 28 2.20 9.60 0.73
C THR A 28 1.91 10.13 2.12
N ASP A 29 2.77 11.03 2.58
CA ASP A 29 2.55 11.92 3.72
C ASP A 29 1.72 13.11 3.23
N TRP A 30 0.43 13.13 3.56
CA TRP A 30 -0.48 14.21 3.17
C TRP A 30 -0.27 15.40 4.10
N THR A 31 -0.28 16.61 3.56
CA THR A 31 0.02 17.82 4.35
C THR A 31 -0.93 18.97 4.02
N GLY A 32 -0.89 20.02 4.86
CA GLY A 32 -1.60 21.27 4.61
C GLY A 32 -3.11 21.16 4.70
N SER A 33 -3.81 22.00 3.93
CA SER A 33 -5.26 22.05 3.84
C SER A 33 -5.69 21.98 2.37
N ASP A 34 -6.99 21.98 2.12
CA ASP A 34 -7.53 22.18 0.77
C ASP A 34 -6.94 23.45 0.14
N GLN A 35 -6.51 23.32 -1.11
CA GLN A 35 -5.94 24.39 -1.93
C GLN A 35 -6.88 24.82 -3.06
N ASP A 36 -8.04 24.17 -3.22
CA ASP A 36 -9.06 24.58 -4.18
C ASP A 36 -9.83 25.81 -3.66
N PRO A 37 -9.87 26.93 -4.40
CA PRO A 37 -10.62 28.11 -3.98
C PRO A 37 -12.14 28.01 -4.23
N GLY A 38 -12.60 26.94 -4.88
CA GLY A 38 -13.97 26.70 -5.30
C GLY A 38 -14.67 25.60 -4.49
N VAL A 39 -15.41 24.75 -5.19
CA VAL A 39 -16.21 23.65 -4.61
C VAL A 39 -15.53 22.29 -4.72
N GLY A 40 -14.34 22.25 -5.33
CA GLY A 40 -13.56 21.04 -5.51
C GLY A 40 -12.73 20.72 -4.27
N PHE A 41 -11.66 19.98 -4.49
CA PHE A 41 -10.62 19.74 -3.49
C PHE A 41 -9.28 19.56 -4.20
N ILE A 42 -8.25 20.23 -3.68
CA ILE A 42 -6.86 20.02 -4.07
C ILE A 42 -6.04 19.74 -2.81
N GLY A 43 -5.54 18.52 -2.70
CA GLY A 43 -4.68 18.08 -1.61
C GLY A 43 -3.23 17.96 -2.05
N SER A 44 -2.30 18.24 -1.14
CA SER A 44 -0.86 18.14 -1.38
C SER A 44 -0.21 17.18 -0.40
N GLY A 45 0.73 16.38 -0.89
CA GLY A 45 1.49 15.45 -0.08
C GLY A 45 2.89 15.20 -0.63
N THR A 46 3.67 14.41 0.07
CA THR A 46 5.00 13.99 -0.37
C THR A 46 5.24 12.52 -0.14
N ILE A 47 5.99 11.88 -1.04
CA ILE A 47 6.58 10.57 -0.84
C ILE A 47 8.08 10.80 -0.64
N THR A 48 8.61 10.45 0.53
CA THR A 48 10.02 10.63 0.86
C THR A 48 10.71 9.28 0.98
N THR A 49 11.67 9.03 0.10
CA THR A 49 12.60 7.89 0.15
C THR A 49 13.94 8.37 0.71
N PRO A 50 14.90 7.48 1.01
CA PRO A 50 16.23 7.86 1.46
C PRO A 50 17.00 8.76 0.48
N THR A 51 16.62 8.75 -0.80
CA THR A 51 17.37 9.43 -1.88
C THR A 51 16.56 10.48 -2.64
N SER A 52 15.25 10.57 -2.44
CA SER A 52 14.40 11.47 -3.21
C SER A 52 13.12 11.83 -2.47
N THR A 53 12.58 13.01 -2.78
CA THR A 53 11.24 13.43 -2.37
C THR A 53 10.40 13.70 -3.62
N VAL A 54 9.21 13.12 -3.67
CA VAL A 54 8.24 13.29 -4.75
C VAL A 54 7.04 14.05 -4.21
N SER A 55 6.76 15.22 -4.76
CA SER A 55 5.49 15.90 -4.52
C SER A 55 4.34 15.14 -5.18
N VAL A 56 3.24 15.01 -4.45
CA VAL A 56 1.97 14.39 -4.87
C VAL A 56 0.88 15.45 -4.78
N THR A 57 0.12 15.62 -5.86
CA THR A 57 -1.08 16.47 -5.87
C THR A 57 -2.28 15.60 -6.17
N TYR A 58 -3.25 15.61 -5.27
CA TYR A 58 -4.56 15.00 -5.51
C TYR A 58 -5.58 16.06 -5.89
N THR A 59 -6.41 15.78 -6.89
CA THR A 59 -7.47 16.68 -7.33
C THR A 59 -8.79 15.95 -7.50
N ASN A 60 -9.85 16.52 -6.95
CA ASN A 60 -11.21 16.07 -7.16
C ASN A 60 -12.15 17.27 -7.31
N ALA A 61 -12.61 17.51 -8.54
CA ALA A 61 -13.46 18.65 -8.86
C ALA A 61 -14.86 18.60 -8.20
N ARG A 62 -15.25 17.46 -7.64
CA ARG A 62 -16.53 17.29 -6.92
C ARG A 62 -16.37 17.41 -5.41
N GLY A 63 -15.14 17.57 -4.91
CA GLY A 63 -14.84 17.60 -3.48
C GLY A 63 -14.75 16.21 -2.85
N ILE A 64 -14.56 16.20 -1.53
CA ILE A 64 -14.29 15.03 -0.70
C ILE A 64 -15.15 15.06 0.57
N ALA A 65 -15.28 13.93 1.26
CA ALA A 65 -16.00 13.86 2.52
C ALA A 65 -15.19 14.50 3.66
N PHE A 66 -13.92 14.14 3.76
CA PHE A 66 -12.99 14.75 4.71
C PHE A 66 -11.54 14.52 4.31
N TYR A 67 -10.66 15.38 4.83
CA TYR A 67 -9.21 15.29 4.69
C TYR A 67 -8.56 15.29 6.06
N GLN A 68 -7.69 14.31 6.31
CA GLN A 68 -6.94 14.18 7.55
C GLN A 68 -5.46 14.02 7.17
N PRO A 69 -4.67 15.11 7.14
CA PRO A 69 -3.23 15.08 6.83
C PRO A 69 -2.34 14.98 8.07
N SER A 70 -2.93 14.93 9.27
CA SER A 70 -2.18 14.79 10.53
C SER A 70 -3.14 14.47 11.66
N GLY A 71 -2.73 13.57 12.55
CA GLY A 71 -3.53 13.13 13.69
C GLY A 71 -4.83 12.43 13.28
N GLY A 72 -5.77 12.29 14.21
CA GLY A 72 -7.07 11.67 13.97
C GLY A 72 -7.07 10.14 14.03
N THR A 73 -8.11 9.50 13.47
CA THR A 73 -8.29 8.05 13.55
C THR A 73 -7.35 7.34 12.57
N TYR A 74 -6.57 6.39 13.07
CA TYR A 74 -5.70 5.56 12.25
C TYR A 74 -6.46 4.36 11.67
N PHE A 75 -7.08 4.58 10.50
CA PHE A 75 -7.91 3.59 9.81
C PHE A 75 -7.14 2.39 9.24
N TYR A 76 -5.81 2.43 9.26
CA TYR A 76 -4.94 1.34 8.77
C TYR A 76 -4.35 0.49 9.92
N SER A 77 -4.81 0.68 11.16
CA SER A 77 -4.27 0.02 12.36
C SER A 77 -4.48 -1.50 12.45
N ASN A 78 -5.22 -2.10 11.52
CA ASN A 78 -5.66 -3.50 11.55
C ASN A 78 -4.52 -4.50 11.71
N GLY A 79 -4.69 -5.45 12.63
CA GLY A 79 -3.64 -6.35 13.11
C GLY A 79 -3.10 -5.93 14.47
N THR A 80 -2.70 -6.88 15.32
CA THR A 80 -2.14 -6.60 16.66
C THR A 80 -0.66 -6.94 16.79
N ASP A 81 -0.08 -7.49 15.74
CA ASP A 81 1.29 -8.01 15.63
C ASP A 81 2.29 -6.99 15.05
N GLY A 82 1.93 -5.71 15.12
CA GLY A 82 2.80 -4.57 14.81
C GLY A 82 2.58 -3.99 13.40
N PRO A 83 3.42 -3.00 12.99
CA PRO A 83 3.23 -2.26 11.74
C PRO A 83 3.40 -3.08 10.45
N ALA A 84 4.16 -4.17 10.52
CA ALA A 84 4.38 -5.14 9.44
C ALA A 84 3.64 -6.47 9.68
N GLY A 85 2.73 -6.48 10.65
CA GLY A 85 1.93 -7.65 11.02
C GLY A 85 0.75 -7.88 10.07
N THR A 86 -0.06 -8.88 10.40
CA THR A 86 -1.29 -9.26 9.67
C THR A 86 -2.22 -8.07 9.44
N SER A 87 -2.30 -7.59 8.20
CA SER A 87 -3.04 -6.37 7.87
C SER A 87 -3.56 -6.41 6.44
N PRO A 88 -4.73 -5.81 6.13
CA PRO A 88 -5.23 -5.71 4.76
C PRO A 88 -4.28 -4.99 3.78
N TYR A 89 -3.26 -4.31 4.32
CA TYR A 89 -2.33 -3.46 3.59
C TYR A 89 -0.92 -4.04 3.52
N THR A 90 -0.73 -5.30 3.94
CA THR A 90 0.56 -6.01 3.88
C THR A 90 0.42 -7.28 3.04
N SER A 91 1.48 -7.66 2.34
CA SER A 91 1.54 -8.87 1.51
C SER A 91 2.99 -9.28 1.27
N ALA A 92 3.22 -10.33 0.46
CA ALA A 92 4.58 -10.69 0.03
C ALA A 92 5.28 -9.60 -0.81
N GLN A 93 4.55 -8.60 -1.30
CA GLN A 93 5.04 -7.48 -2.09
C GLN A 93 5.03 -6.14 -1.33
N VAL A 94 4.36 -6.08 -0.18
CA VAL A 94 4.18 -4.85 0.61
C VAL A 94 4.45 -5.17 2.08
N ASP A 95 5.61 -4.75 2.58
CA ASP A 95 6.06 -5.09 3.94
C ASP A 95 5.43 -4.22 5.04
N ASN A 96 4.82 -3.09 4.71
CA ASN A 96 4.31 -2.13 5.69
C ASN A 96 3.03 -1.45 5.23
N ARG A 97 2.07 -1.35 6.15
CA ARG A 97 0.88 -0.50 6.00
C ARG A 97 1.23 1.00 6.07
N PRO A 98 0.32 1.91 5.64
CA PRO A 98 0.50 3.34 5.85
C PRO A 98 0.86 3.66 7.30
N PRO A 99 1.94 4.41 7.58
CA PRO A 99 2.44 4.58 8.95
C PRO A 99 1.69 5.65 9.74
N THR A 100 1.02 6.57 9.05
CA THR A 100 0.27 7.68 9.64
C THR A 100 -1.22 7.45 9.49
N ALA A 101 -2.00 8.31 10.14
CA ALA A 101 -3.45 8.33 10.03
C ALA A 101 -3.95 9.05 8.77
N ASP A 102 -3.06 9.34 7.81
CA ASP A 102 -3.40 10.25 6.73
C ASP A 102 -4.38 9.63 5.75
N ILE A 103 -5.40 10.39 5.38
CA ILE A 103 -6.43 9.91 4.47
C ILE A 103 -7.16 11.05 3.77
N VAL A 104 -7.52 10.79 2.52
CA VAL A 104 -8.48 11.56 1.74
C VAL A 104 -9.73 10.69 1.59
N ALA A 105 -10.83 11.05 2.25
CA ALA A 105 -12.06 10.27 2.18
C ALA A 105 -12.96 10.78 1.05
N LEU A 106 -13.31 9.89 0.13
CA LEU A 106 -14.10 10.24 -1.05
C LEU A 106 -15.59 10.35 -0.71
N GLN A 107 -16.30 11.20 -1.46
CA GLN A 107 -17.76 11.39 -1.30
C GLN A 107 -18.54 11.11 -2.59
N TYR A 108 -18.03 11.54 -3.74
CA TYR A 108 -18.76 11.50 -5.00
C TYR A 108 -18.03 10.66 -6.05
N ALA A 109 -18.80 9.94 -6.86
CA ALA A 109 -18.29 9.25 -8.04
C ALA A 109 -17.80 10.25 -9.10
N GLY A 110 -16.77 9.89 -9.85
CA GLY A 110 -16.20 10.72 -10.91
C GLY A 110 -14.70 10.55 -11.02
N THR A 111 -14.11 11.20 -12.02
CA THR A 111 -12.67 11.19 -12.22
C THR A 111 -11.96 11.97 -11.13
N GLN A 112 -10.88 11.39 -10.64
CA GLN A 112 -9.97 11.98 -9.66
C GLN A 112 -8.56 11.82 -10.21
N SER A 113 -7.66 12.72 -9.84
CA SER A 113 -6.29 12.70 -10.35
C SER A 113 -5.28 12.65 -9.21
N LEU A 114 -4.24 11.85 -9.40
CA LEU A 114 -3.00 11.89 -8.63
C LEU A 114 -1.87 12.26 -9.58
N VAL A 115 -1.24 13.41 -9.35
CA VAL A 115 -0.11 13.90 -10.14
C VAL A 115 1.15 13.83 -9.30
N PHE A 116 2.18 13.20 -9.85
CA PHE A 116 3.49 13.09 -9.23
C PHE A 116 4.48 14.02 -9.93
N SER A 117 5.34 14.68 -9.15
CA SER A 117 6.42 15.54 -9.69
C SER A 117 7.48 14.78 -10.49
N GLN A 118 7.50 13.45 -10.42
CA GLN A 118 8.32 12.56 -11.23
C GLN A 118 7.55 11.27 -11.52
N ALA A 119 7.98 10.52 -12.54
CA ALA A 119 7.37 9.23 -12.85
C ALA A 119 7.54 8.24 -11.68
N ILE A 120 6.45 7.55 -11.34
CA ILE A 120 6.42 6.46 -10.36
C ILE A 120 6.15 5.16 -11.10
N ALA A 121 7.04 4.17 -10.94
CA ALA A 121 6.82 2.84 -11.46
C ALA A 121 6.02 2.00 -10.45
N ASN A 122 5.03 1.25 -10.93
CA ASN A 122 4.21 0.31 -10.14
C ASN A 122 3.67 0.93 -8.83
N PRO A 123 2.87 2.01 -8.91
CA PRO A 123 2.31 2.63 -7.72
C PRO A 123 1.45 1.63 -6.93
N VAL A 124 1.61 1.61 -5.61
CA VAL A 124 0.74 0.87 -4.69
C VAL A 124 -0.30 1.83 -4.12
N PHE A 125 -1.56 1.42 -4.17
CA PHE A 125 -2.68 2.21 -3.68
C PHE A 125 -3.42 1.44 -2.57
N ALA A 126 -3.53 2.06 -1.39
CA ALA A 126 -4.30 1.51 -0.27
C ALA A 126 -5.57 2.32 -0.06
N PHE A 127 -6.69 1.63 0.16
CA PHE A 127 -7.96 2.26 0.53
C PHE A 127 -8.63 1.45 1.64
N VAL A 128 -9.34 2.15 2.52
CA VAL A 128 -9.95 1.56 3.71
C VAL A 128 -11.30 0.90 3.40
N SER A 129 -12.12 1.56 2.58
CA SER A 129 -13.44 1.07 2.18
C SER A 129 -13.94 1.84 0.98
N LEU A 130 -14.66 1.13 0.11
CA LEU A 130 -15.40 1.73 -1.00
C LEU A 130 -16.90 1.81 -0.73
N ASN A 131 -17.36 1.35 0.45
CA ASN A 131 -18.77 1.29 0.82
C ASN A 131 -19.65 0.63 -0.28
N GLY A 132 -19.18 -0.49 -0.82
CA GLY A 132 -19.83 -1.21 -1.92
C GLY A 132 -19.58 -0.67 -3.33
N ASN A 133 -18.83 0.43 -3.48
CA ASN A 133 -18.41 0.96 -4.79
C ASN A 133 -17.09 0.31 -5.27
N GLY A 134 -16.63 0.73 -6.45
CA GLY A 134 -15.36 0.30 -7.06
C GLY A 134 -14.52 1.49 -7.55
N TYR A 135 -13.24 1.26 -7.77
CA TYR A 135 -12.40 2.15 -8.57
C TYR A 135 -12.29 1.63 -10.00
N GLY A 136 -12.41 2.53 -10.97
CA GLY A 136 -11.94 2.29 -12.33
C GLY A 136 -10.58 2.97 -12.48
N PHE A 137 -9.55 2.19 -12.78
CA PHE A 137 -8.25 2.71 -13.19
C PHE A 137 -8.16 2.68 -14.72
N ASP A 138 -7.41 3.61 -15.30
CA ASP A 138 -7.13 3.65 -16.73
C ASP A 138 -6.03 2.66 -17.15
N GLN A 139 -5.58 1.83 -16.21
CA GLN A 139 -4.55 0.81 -16.35
C GLN A 139 -4.97 -0.43 -15.54
N ASP A 140 -4.45 -1.60 -15.92
CA ASP A 140 -4.62 -2.80 -15.11
C ASP A 140 -3.94 -2.63 -13.75
N PHE A 141 -4.57 -3.18 -12.73
CA PHE A 141 -4.05 -3.24 -11.37
C PHE A 141 -4.19 -4.64 -10.83
N ASP A 142 -3.38 -4.98 -9.82
CA ASP A 142 -3.50 -6.23 -9.07
C ASP A 142 -3.94 -5.96 -7.64
N ILE A 143 -4.75 -6.87 -7.11
CA ILE A 143 -5.10 -6.87 -5.68
C ILE A 143 -3.96 -7.61 -4.98
N LEU A 144 -3.16 -6.86 -4.21
CA LEU A 144 -1.98 -7.40 -3.52
C LEU A 144 -2.32 -8.04 -2.17
N SER A 145 -3.35 -7.53 -1.50
CA SER A 145 -3.88 -8.03 -0.23
C SER A 145 -5.25 -7.41 0.05
N PHE A 146 -5.99 -8.03 0.97
CA PHE A 146 -7.26 -7.54 1.48
C PHE A 146 -7.47 -8.03 2.92
N GLY A 147 -8.59 -7.68 3.54
CA GLY A 147 -8.83 -8.06 4.94
C GLY A 147 -9.69 -9.30 5.02
N ASP A 148 -9.11 -10.51 4.97
CA ASP A 148 -9.87 -11.75 5.15
C ASP A 148 -8.98 -12.90 5.68
N ALA A 149 -9.57 -13.88 6.36
CA ALA A 149 -8.78 -15.03 6.82
C ALA A 149 -8.20 -15.86 5.64
N SER A 150 -8.84 -15.80 4.46
CA SER A 150 -8.41 -16.55 3.27
C SER A 150 -7.10 -16.05 2.65
N ASP A 151 -6.71 -14.79 2.88
CA ASP A 151 -5.40 -14.26 2.46
C ASP A 151 -4.41 -14.11 3.63
N GLY A 152 -4.78 -14.61 4.81
CA GLY A 152 -3.94 -14.62 6.00
C GLY A 152 -3.89 -13.29 6.75
N ASN A 153 -4.70 -12.31 6.36
CA ASN A 153 -4.72 -10.99 6.97
C ASN A 153 -5.88 -10.79 7.95
N ALA A 154 -5.70 -9.84 8.87
CA ALA A 154 -6.79 -9.39 9.74
C ALA A 154 -7.77 -8.52 8.95
N CYS A 155 -9.04 -8.52 9.37
CA CYS A 155 -10.05 -7.68 8.74
C CYS A 155 -9.76 -6.18 8.92
N GLY A 156 -10.19 -5.39 7.93
CA GLY A 156 -10.04 -3.94 7.89
C GLY A 156 -10.93 -3.21 8.90
N TYR A 157 -10.77 -1.89 8.98
CA TYR A 157 -11.47 -1.05 9.95
C TYR A 157 -13.00 -1.19 9.88
N TRP A 158 -13.55 -1.41 8.68
CA TRP A 158 -14.99 -1.57 8.44
C TRP A 158 -15.44 -3.03 8.27
N GLY A 159 -14.57 -3.99 8.60
CA GLY A 159 -14.84 -5.42 8.48
C GLY A 159 -14.00 -6.12 7.41
N CYS A 160 -14.38 -7.37 7.15
CA CYS A 160 -13.66 -8.26 6.24
C CYS A 160 -14.20 -8.12 4.81
N GLY A 161 -13.34 -8.34 3.82
CA GLY A 161 -13.74 -8.36 2.42
C GLY A 161 -12.62 -8.00 1.46
N THR A 162 -12.92 -8.18 0.17
CA THR A 162 -12.04 -7.83 -0.94
C THR A 162 -12.71 -6.83 -1.87
N SER A 163 -11.89 -6.13 -2.66
CA SER A 163 -12.34 -5.47 -3.88
C SER A 163 -12.33 -6.48 -5.04
N TYR A 164 -12.89 -6.08 -6.18
CA TYR A 164 -12.92 -6.87 -7.40
C TYR A 164 -12.55 -5.97 -8.59
N LYS A 165 -12.03 -6.61 -9.65
CA LYS A 165 -11.82 -5.98 -10.95
C LYS A 165 -13.14 -5.91 -11.72
#